data_AF-A0A3S0AY03-F1
#
_entry.id   AF-A0A3S0AY03-F1
#
_cell.length_a   1.000
_cell.length_b   1.000
_cell.length_c   1.000
_cell.angle_alpha   90.00
_cell.angle_beta   90.00
_cell.angle_gamma   90.00
#
_symmetry.space_group_name_H-M   'P 1'
#
loop_
_entity.id
_entity.type
_entity.pdbx_description
1 polymer ?
#
loop_
_entity_poly.entity_id
_entity_poly.type
_entity_poly.pdbx_seq_one_letter_code
_entity_poly.pdbx_strand_id
1 'polypeptide(L)'
;MGDWQRSNRKNKRYKLEPYSKQWVEDFAVLKNQISPLYGKNLLDFHHIGSTSVPGMLAKAQIDVCAVVADIEKVKDVRTAFEELGYEAKGDYVGQGEEYFTFTDADGQRKYNIHTLQQGNPAVEGYLSFRDYLTAFPEAMQKCPIF
;
A
#
# COMPACT_ATOMS: atom_id res chain seq x y z
N MET A 1 -20.88 10.19 24.23
CA MET A 1 -21.25 10.60 22.86
C MET A 1 -20.01 11.20 22.23
N GLY A 2 -19.24 10.40 21.50
CA GLY A 2 -17.97 10.82 20.92
C GLY A 2 -18.18 11.30 19.49
N ASP A 3 -17.98 12.60 19.28
CA ASP A 3 -18.04 13.24 17.97
C ASP A 3 -16.93 12.71 17.06
N TRP A 4 -17.32 11.92 16.07
CA TRP A 4 -16.47 11.56 14.94
C TRP A 4 -16.33 12.78 14.03
N GLN A 5 -15.24 13.54 14.18
CA GLN A 5 -14.84 14.52 13.18
C GLN A 5 -14.53 13.78 11.86
N ARG A 6 -15.53 13.68 10.98
CA ARG A 6 -15.33 13.31 9.57
C ARG A 6 -14.31 14.29 9.00
N SER A 7 -13.10 13.80 8.70
CA SER A 7 -12.10 14.58 7.99
C SER A 7 -12.73 15.07 6.68
N ASN A 8 -12.88 16.38 6.56
CA ASN A 8 -13.52 17.06 5.44
C ASN A 8 -12.56 17.00 4.22
N ARG A 9 -12.43 15.84 3.57
CA ARG A 9 -11.67 15.65 2.31
C ARG A 9 -12.43 16.29 1.13
N LYS A 10 -12.72 17.58 1.19
CA LYS A 10 -13.35 18.28 0.07
C LYS A 10 -12.29 18.66 -0.97
N ASN A 11 -12.36 17.99 -2.13
CA ASN A 11 -11.77 18.35 -3.42
C ASN A 11 -10.26 18.17 -3.65
N LYS A 12 -9.66 17.02 -3.31
CA LYS A 12 -8.43 16.59 -4.02
C LYS A 12 -8.85 15.85 -5.29
N ARG A 13 -8.75 16.51 -6.46
CA ARG A 13 -8.95 15.85 -7.77
C ARG A 13 -7.77 14.91 -7.99
N TYR A 14 -7.97 13.63 -7.75
CA TYR A 14 -6.98 12.63 -8.12
C TYR A 14 -7.07 12.36 -9.62
N LYS A 15 -5.92 12.39 -10.30
CA LYS A 15 -5.84 12.00 -11.70
C LYS A 15 -5.85 10.48 -11.78
N LEU A 16 -6.83 9.93 -12.49
CA LEU A 16 -6.89 8.51 -12.81
C LEU A 16 -6.20 8.28 -14.15
N GLU A 17 -5.49 7.16 -14.24
CA GLU A 17 -4.73 6.76 -15.41
C GLU A 17 -5.10 5.34 -15.82
N PRO A 18 -5.09 5.03 -17.14
CA PRO A 18 -5.20 3.67 -17.62
C PRO A 18 -4.10 2.78 -17.05
N TYR A 19 -4.40 1.48 -16.94
CA TYR A 19 -3.41 0.52 -16.50
C TYR A 19 -2.10 0.65 -17.27
N SER A 20 -1.00 0.69 -16.52
CA SER A 20 0.36 0.75 -17.06
C SER A 20 1.20 -0.41 -16.54
N LYS A 21 1.90 -1.10 -17.45
CA LYS A 21 2.91 -2.11 -17.07
C LYS A 21 4.05 -1.51 -16.25
N GLN A 22 4.28 -0.21 -16.38
CA GLN A 22 5.26 0.53 -15.57
C GLN A 22 5.00 0.36 -14.07
N TRP A 23 3.74 0.23 -13.64
CA TRP A 23 3.43 0.04 -12.21
C TRP A 23 3.97 -1.27 -11.65
N VAL A 24 4.06 -2.32 -12.47
CA VAL A 24 4.68 -3.60 -12.08
C VAL A 24 6.19 -3.43 -11.92
N GLU A 25 6.81 -2.66 -12.81
CA GLU A 25 8.24 -2.34 -12.75
C GLU A 25 8.55 -1.43 -11.54
N ASP A 26 7.73 -0.39 -11.31
CA ASP A 26 7.84 0.51 -10.16
C ASP A 26 7.71 -0.26 -8.85
N PHE A 27 6.78 -1.21 -8.77
CA PHE A 27 6.69 -2.13 -7.64
C PHE A 27 7.96 -2.97 -7.47
N ALA A 28 8.52 -3.53 -8.54
CA ALA A 28 9.72 -4.35 -8.48
C ALA A 28 10.94 -3.53 -8.01
N VAL A 29 11.08 -2.29 -8.49
CA VAL A 29 12.11 -1.35 -8.05
C VAL A 29 11.93 -1.03 -6.56
N LEU A 30 10.70 -0.67 -6.16
CA LEU A 30 10.36 -0.40 -4.77
C LEU A 30 10.69 -1.59 -3.87
N LYS A 31 10.25 -2.80 -4.24
CA LYS A 31 10.53 -4.05 -3.53
C LYS A 31 12.03 -4.23 -3.29
N ASN A 32 12.84 -4.06 -4.33
CA ASN A 32 14.29 -4.21 -4.22
C ASN A 32 14.93 -3.14 -3.31
N GLN A 33 14.39 -1.92 -3.31
CA GLN A 33 14.88 -0.83 -2.47
C GLN A 33 14.58 -1.06 -0.98
N ILE A 34 13.36 -1.48 -0.63
CA ILE A 34 12.91 -1.45 0.77
C ILE A 34 12.87 -2.81 1.46
N SER A 35 12.83 -3.92 0.73
CA SER A 35 12.89 -5.26 1.33
C SER A 35 14.12 -5.45 2.23
N PRO A 36 15.33 -4.95 1.88
CA PRO A 36 16.50 -5.07 2.74
C PRO A 36 16.36 -4.43 4.12
N LEU A 37 15.53 -3.38 4.26
CA LEU A 37 15.33 -2.68 5.54
C LEU A 37 14.72 -3.61 6.59
N TYR A 38 13.80 -4.46 6.18
CA TYR A 38 13.15 -5.45 7.05
C TYR A 38 14.08 -6.63 7.40
N GLY A 39 15.16 -6.84 6.63
CA GLY A 39 16.09 -7.94 6.81
C GLY A 39 15.40 -9.31 6.86
N LYS A 40 15.77 -10.14 7.85
CA LYS A 40 15.19 -11.47 8.06
C LYS A 40 13.74 -11.47 8.56
N ASN A 41 13.22 -10.30 8.94
CA ASN A 41 11.85 -10.21 9.44
C ASN A 41 10.81 -10.23 8.30
N LEU A 42 11.22 -9.91 7.07
CA LEU A 42 10.35 -9.96 5.90
C LEU A 42 10.13 -11.40 5.45
N LEU A 43 8.87 -11.78 5.30
CA LEU A 43 8.46 -13.09 4.83
C LEU A 43 7.95 -13.03 3.39
N ASP A 44 7.15 -12.00 3.06
CA ASP A 44 6.66 -11.79 1.71
C ASP A 44 6.38 -10.31 1.42
N PHE A 45 6.28 -9.97 0.15
CA PHE A 45 6.10 -8.60 -0.32
C PHE A 45 5.28 -8.61 -1.61
N HIS A 46 4.05 -8.11 -1.52
CA HIS A 46 3.04 -8.21 -2.57
C HIS A 46 2.61 -6.85 -3.10
N HIS A 47 2.51 -6.74 -4.43
CA HIS A 47 1.80 -5.62 -5.06
C HIS A 47 0.31 -5.83 -4.86
N ILE A 48 -0.34 -4.84 -4.24
CA ILE A 48 -1.78 -4.84 -3.96
C ILE A 48 -2.41 -3.56 -4.51
N GLY A 49 -3.71 -3.36 -4.25
CA GLY A 49 -4.44 -2.19 -4.73
C GLY A 49 -4.66 -2.18 -6.24
N SER A 50 -5.31 -1.13 -6.73
CA SER A 50 -5.77 -1.06 -8.12
C SER A 50 -4.63 -1.10 -9.15
N THR A 51 -3.43 -0.59 -8.80
CA THR A 51 -2.27 -0.61 -9.73
C THR A 51 -1.67 -1.99 -9.93
N SER A 52 -2.03 -2.97 -9.09
CA SER A 52 -1.64 -4.38 -9.25
C SER A 52 -2.57 -5.17 -10.18
N VAL A 53 -3.69 -4.59 -10.62
CA VAL A 53 -4.73 -5.25 -11.41
C VAL A 53 -4.64 -4.83 -12.88
N PRO A 54 -4.28 -5.73 -13.81
CA PRO A 54 -4.24 -5.42 -15.24
C PRO A 54 -5.58 -4.91 -15.79
N GLY A 55 -5.55 -3.80 -16.51
CA GLY A 55 -6.74 -3.18 -17.12
C GLY A 55 -7.52 -2.22 -16.22
N MET A 56 -7.17 -2.12 -14.94
CA MET A 56 -7.82 -1.23 -13.98
C MET A 56 -7.44 0.25 -14.21
N LEU A 57 -8.43 1.16 -14.15
CA LEU A 57 -8.18 2.59 -13.97
C LEU A 57 -7.80 2.86 -12.52
N ALA A 58 -6.67 3.53 -12.30
CA ALA A 58 -6.16 3.75 -10.95
C ALA A 58 -5.47 5.11 -10.81
N LYS A 59 -5.26 5.53 -9.57
CA LYS A 59 -4.26 6.55 -9.28
C LYS A 59 -2.89 5.90 -9.42
N ALA A 60 -1.91 6.62 -9.96
CA ALA A 60 -0.55 6.13 -10.13
C ALA A 60 0.23 6.06 -8.78
N GLN A 61 -0.30 5.27 -7.85
CA GLN A 61 0.21 5.02 -6.50
C GLN A 61 0.39 3.51 -6.34
N ILE A 62 1.58 3.09 -5.92
CA ILE A 62 1.87 1.67 -5.68
C ILE A 62 1.52 1.36 -4.24
N ASP A 63 0.53 0.49 -4.06
CA ASP A 63 0.16 -0.07 -2.77
C ASP A 63 0.86 -1.41 -2.57
N VAL A 64 1.42 -1.62 -1.40
CA VAL A 64 2.20 -2.81 -1.07
C VAL A 64 1.74 -3.42 0.24
N CYS A 65 1.63 -4.74 0.27
CA CYS A 65 1.53 -5.52 1.50
C CYS A 65 2.88 -6.18 1.79
N ALA A 66 3.56 -5.74 2.85
CA ALA A 66 4.76 -6.37 3.40
C ALA A 66 4.36 -7.30 4.55
N VAL A 67 4.58 -8.61 4.38
CA VAL A 67 4.26 -9.60 5.41
C VAL A 67 5.51 -9.86 6.24
N VAL A 68 5.44 -9.64 7.54
CA VAL A 68 6.56 -9.81 8.47
C VAL A 68 6.30 -10.90 9.50
N ALA A 69 7.36 -11.50 10.05
CA ALA A 69 7.24 -12.51 11.10
C ALA A 69 6.79 -11.89 12.44
N ASP A 70 7.28 -10.69 12.75
CA ASP A 70 7.02 -9.98 13.99
C ASP A 70 6.83 -8.48 13.72
N ILE A 71 5.63 -7.97 13.97
CA ILE A 71 5.30 -6.55 13.72
C ILE A 71 6.06 -5.60 14.65
N GLU A 72 6.40 -6.06 15.86
CA GLU A 72 7.05 -5.20 16.85
C GLU A 72 8.47 -4.82 16.41
N LYS A 73 9.16 -5.70 15.67
CA LYS A 73 10.48 -5.44 15.08
C LYS A 73 10.47 -4.42 13.95
N VAL A 74 9.30 -4.08 13.41
CA VAL A 74 9.20 -3.04 12.39
C VAL A 74 9.50 -1.66 12.98
N LYS A 75 9.29 -1.48 14.29
CA LYS A 75 9.65 -0.25 15.01
C LYS A 75 11.15 0.07 14.89
N ASP A 76 11.99 -0.97 14.85
CA ASP A 76 13.45 -0.84 14.77
C ASP A 76 13.92 -0.28 13.41
N VAL A 77 13.10 -0.41 12.37
CA VAL A 77 13.46 0.01 11.00
C VAL A 77 12.75 1.29 10.55
N ARG A 78 11.90 1.88 11.40
CA ARG A 78 11.18 3.12 11.10
C ARG A 78 12.13 4.26 10.73
N THR A 79 13.21 4.45 11.49
CA THR A 79 14.19 5.51 11.21
C THR A 79 14.85 5.30 9.85
N ALA A 80 15.13 4.07 9.44
CA ALA A 80 15.69 3.80 8.11
C ALA A 80 14.68 4.12 6.98
N PHE A 81 13.38 3.90 7.22
CA PHE A 81 12.33 4.37 6.30
C PHE A 81 12.28 5.91 6.23
N GLU A 82 12.36 6.59 7.36
CA GLU A 82 12.35 8.05 7.45
C GLU A 82 13.57 8.68 6.76
N GLU A 83 14.75 8.09 6.89
CA GLU A 83 15.97 8.51 6.17
C GLU A 83 15.83 8.39 4.65
N LEU A 84 15.00 7.48 4.16
CA LEU A 84 14.63 7.37 2.74
C LEU A 84 13.46 8.28 2.34
N GLY A 85 12.95 9.11 3.25
CA GLY A 85 11.87 10.06 2.99
C GLY A 85 10.46 9.48 3.15
N TYR A 86 10.30 8.29 3.73
CA TYR A 86 8.99 7.76 4.06
C TYR A 86 8.48 8.34 5.37
N GLU A 87 7.17 8.52 5.44
CA GLU A 87 6.47 8.91 6.64
C GLU A 87 5.83 7.67 7.28
N ALA A 88 6.21 7.37 8.53
CA ALA A 88 5.60 6.34 9.36
C ALA A 88 4.29 6.84 9.96
N LYS A 89 3.22 6.06 9.83
CA LYS A 89 1.86 6.40 10.26
C LYS A 89 1.32 5.47 11.34
N GLY A 90 2.06 4.44 11.76
CA GLY A 90 1.56 3.44 12.71
C GLY A 90 0.33 2.70 12.18
N ASP A 91 -0.63 2.43 13.06
CA ASP A 91 -1.87 1.69 12.81
C ASP A 91 -2.98 2.53 12.16
N TYR A 92 -2.61 3.56 11.39
CA TYR A 92 -3.54 4.52 10.78
C TYR A 92 -4.62 3.87 9.89
N VAL A 93 -4.27 2.76 9.21
CA VAL A 93 -5.17 2.05 8.30
C VAL A 93 -5.95 0.95 9.04
N GLY A 94 -5.27 0.19 9.90
CA GLY A 94 -5.88 -0.88 10.69
C GLY A 94 -5.04 -1.24 11.91
N GLN A 95 -5.69 -1.82 12.93
CA GLN A 95 -4.99 -2.28 14.13
C GLN A 95 -4.00 -3.40 13.81
N GLY A 96 -2.81 -3.31 14.43
CA GLY A 96 -1.75 -4.29 14.24
C GLY A 96 -1.02 -4.16 12.89
N GLU A 97 -1.11 -2.99 12.27
CA GLU A 97 -0.39 -2.61 11.06
C GLU A 97 0.66 -1.54 11.37
N GLU A 98 1.78 -1.57 10.65
CA GLU A 98 2.64 -0.41 10.49
C GLU A 98 2.50 0.12 9.06
N TYR A 99 2.03 1.36 8.93
CA TYR A 99 1.78 1.97 7.63
C TYR A 99 2.85 3.01 7.28
N PHE A 100 3.52 2.84 6.15
CA PHE A 100 4.50 3.80 5.62
C PHE A 100 4.02 4.43 4.33
N THR A 101 4.35 5.70 4.13
CA THR A 101 3.93 6.42 2.93
C THR A 101 5.01 7.32 2.37
N PHE A 102 5.18 7.36 1.05
CA PHE A 102 6.15 8.23 0.39
C PHE A 102 5.43 9.24 -0.51
N THR A 103 5.76 10.52 -0.34
CA THR A 103 5.27 11.62 -1.18
C THR A 103 6.46 12.24 -1.90
N ASP A 104 6.38 12.39 -3.21
CA ASP A 104 7.43 13.03 -4.00
C ASP A 104 7.50 14.56 -3.78
N ALA A 105 8.50 15.19 -4.38
CA ALA A 105 8.73 16.63 -4.26
C ALA A 105 7.55 17.49 -4.78
N ASP A 106 6.72 16.94 -5.67
CA ASP A 106 5.54 17.60 -6.23
C ASP A 106 4.28 17.40 -5.35
N GLY A 107 4.43 16.78 -4.18
CA GLY A 107 3.33 16.54 -3.24
C GLY A 107 2.40 15.40 -3.65
N GLN A 108 2.81 14.55 -4.60
CA GLN A 108 2.06 13.37 -5.01
C GLN A 108 2.46 12.17 -4.15
N ARG A 109 1.46 11.54 -3.53
CA ARG A 109 1.67 10.27 -2.83
C ARG A 109 1.99 9.20 -3.88
N LYS A 110 3.18 8.60 -3.80
CA LYS A 110 3.66 7.59 -4.75
C LYS A 110 3.51 6.18 -4.22
N TYR A 111 3.86 5.97 -2.95
CA TYR A 111 3.90 4.63 -2.35
C TYR A 111 3.14 4.59 -1.03
N ASN A 112 2.43 3.49 -0.83
CA ASN A 112 1.75 3.12 0.40
C ASN A 112 2.21 1.70 0.75
N ILE A 113 2.75 1.50 1.95
CA ILE A 113 3.28 0.21 2.39
C ILE A 113 2.56 -0.19 3.66
N HIS A 114 1.72 -1.19 3.53
CA HIS A 114 1.00 -1.85 4.61
C HIS A 114 1.88 -2.97 5.14
N THR A 115 2.47 -2.79 6.31
CA THR A 115 3.30 -3.82 6.94
C THR A 115 2.50 -4.55 8.01
N LEU A 116 2.33 -5.85 7.82
CA LEU A 116 1.42 -6.69 8.58
C LEU A 116 2.13 -7.95 9.05
N GLN A 117 1.83 -8.39 10.27
CA GLN A 117 2.33 -9.69 10.74
C GLN A 117 1.68 -10.84 9.99
N GLN A 118 2.43 -11.92 9.75
CA GLN A 118 1.87 -13.18 9.27
C GLN A 118 0.69 -13.62 10.15
N GLY A 119 -0.39 -14.06 9.50
CA GLY A 119 -1.64 -14.43 10.16
C GLY A 119 -2.63 -13.28 10.38
N ASN A 120 -2.25 -12.03 10.08
CA ASN A 120 -3.20 -10.93 10.05
C ASN A 120 -4.19 -11.11 8.88
N PRO A 121 -5.52 -11.12 9.12
CA PRO A 121 -6.53 -11.37 8.08
C PRO A 121 -6.56 -10.31 6.97
N ALA A 122 -6.03 -9.10 7.23
CA ALA A 122 -5.92 -8.07 6.20
C ALA A 122 -5.05 -8.50 5.02
N VAL A 123 -4.02 -9.33 5.24
CA VAL A 123 -3.15 -9.86 4.19
C VAL A 123 -3.98 -10.64 3.16
N GLU A 124 -4.79 -11.60 3.62
CA GLU A 124 -5.67 -12.38 2.75
C GLU A 124 -6.73 -11.50 2.08
N GLY A 125 -7.26 -10.51 2.80
CA GLY A 125 -8.21 -9.53 2.26
C GLY A 125 -7.65 -8.76 1.05
N TYR A 126 -6.42 -8.24 1.16
CA TYR A 126 -5.77 -7.51 0.06
C TYR A 126 -5.48 -8.40 -1.14
N LEU A 127 -4.95 -9.61 -0.90
CA LEU A 127 -4.62 -10.55 -1.97
C LEU A 127 -5.87 -11.05 -2.68
N SER A 128 -6.88 -11.47 -1.93
CA SER A 128 -8.16 -11.94 -2.48
C SER A 128 -8.85 -10.86 -3.29
N PHE A 129 -8.79 -9.60 -2.85
CA PHE A 129 -9.36 -8.48 -3.59
C PHE A 129 -8.67 -8.28 -4.94
N ARG A 130 -7.32 -8.24 -4.98
CA ARG A 130 -6.55 -8.14 -6.24
C ARG A 130 -6.85 -9.32 -7.17
N ASP A 131 -6.78 -10.53 -6.63
CA ASP A 131 -6.89 -11.76 -7.41
C ASP A 131 -8.31 -11.91 -7.97
N TYR A 132 -9.33 -11.55 -7.18
CA TYR A 132 -10.71 -11.49 -7.64
C TYR A 132 -10.89 -10.51 -8.79
N LEU A 133 -10.41 -9.26 -8.67
CA LEU A 133 -10.56 -8.28 -9.75
C LEU A 133 -9.79 -8.69 -11.01
N THR A 134 -8.65 -9.35 -10.86
CA THR A 134 -7.86 -9.86 -11.99
C THR A 134 -8.59 -11.01 -12.70
N ALA A 135 -9.25 -11.90 -11.94
CA ALA A 135 -10.01 -13.03 -12.49
C ALA A 135 -11.36 -12.62 -13.11
N PHE A 136 -11.96 -11.52 -12.64
CA PHE A 136 -13.30 -11.05 -13.06
C PHE A 136 -13.27 -9.58 -13.51
N PRO A 137 -12.79 -9.28 -14.74
CA PRO A 137 -12.67 -7.91 -15.24
C PRO A 137 -13.97 -7.08 -15.21
N GLU A 138 -15.13 -7.72 -15.34
CA GLU A 138 -16.44 -7.09 -15.20
C GLU A 138 -16.69 -6.51 -13.80
N ALA A 139 -16.04 -7.07 -12.77
CA ALA A 139 -16.15 -6.57 -11.40
C ALA A 139 -15.39 -5.25 -11.19
N MET A 140 -14.40 -4.93 -12.03
CA MET A 140 -13.63 -3.67 -11.94
C MET A 140 -14.53 -2.43 -12.03
N GLN A 141 -15.62 -2.50 -12.82
CA GLN A 141 -16.56 -1.39 -13.00
C GLN A 141 -17.34 -1.03 -11.73
N LYS A 142 -17.47 -1.99 -10.80
CA LYS A 142 -18.17 -1.81 -9.53
C LYS A 142 -17.22 -1.39 -8.40
N CYS A 143 -15.92 -1.38 -8.66
CA CYS A 143 -14.94 -0.97 -7.69
C CYS A 143 -14.99 0.55 -7.51
N PRO A 144 -15.32 1.06 -6.32
CA PRO A 144 -15.21 2.50 -6.05
C PRO A 144 -13.74 2.91 -6.17
N ILE A 145 -13.46 3.83 -7.10
CA ILE A 145 -12.14 4.42 -7.25
C ILE A 145 -12.04 5.54 -6.20
N PHE A 146 -11.42 5.28 -5.05
CA PHE A 146 -11.28 6.22 -3.93
C PHE A 146 -10.07 7.11 -4.09
#